data_AF-A0A943NIB4-F1
#
_entry.id   AF-A0A943NIB4-F1
#
_cell.length_a   1.000
_cell.length_b   1.000
_cell.length_c   1.000
_cell.angle_alpha   90.00
_cell.angle_beta   90.00
_cell.angle_gamma   90.00
#
_symmetry.space_group_name_H-M   'P 1'
#
loop_
_entity.id
_entity.type
_entity.pdbx_description
1 polymer ?
#
loop_
_entity_poly.entity_id
_entity_poly.type
_entity_poly.pdbx_seq_one_letter_code
_entity_poly.pdbx_strand_id
1 'polypeptide(L)'
;LNIGKRTLTFVQTPMVHWPDNMVTYSDYDKILFSNDAFGQHYASTTRFEDESDYCEVMKQARKYYANIVLPYGRQADSAVTAVKGIGLENIDIIAPAHGVAWRSHIADIISKYEEWTTGKLEEKALVVYDSMWGSTDKMAHALLDGFLAEGIPAQLIDLKETHISNVMYHFLDSKYVCVGSPTLNSKFLPTVSSFLTYMSGLSPKNDHRIGFAFGSYGWAPLGPKMVQAELEAAEFTMPLPVHAIGWLPSDEDLDAVRAQVKDLIEAGKQL
;
A
#
# COMPACT_ATOMS: atom_id res chain seq x y z
N LEU A 1 -21.27 -0.88 29.82
CA LEU A 1 -21.01 -0.08 31.05
C LEU A 1 -21.98 1.09 31.09
N ASN A 2 -22.85 1.14 32.09
CA ASN A 2 -23.74 2.29 32.27
C ASN A 2 -23.01 3.37 33.09
N ILE A 3 -22.98 4.60 32.57
CA ILE A 3 -22.33 5.77 33.20
C ILE A 3 -23.34 6.89 33.51
N GLY A 4 -24.63 6.55 33.67
CA GLY A 4 -25.73 7.47 33.92
C GLY A 4 -26.75 7.44 32.79
N LYS A 5 -26.88 8.54 32.04
CA LYS A 5 -27.78 8.61 30.87
C LYS A 5 -27.28 7.77 29.67
N ARG A 6 -26.01 7.37 29.69
CA ARG A 6 -25.32 6.71 28.58
C ARG A 6 -24.96 5.29 28.96
N THR A 7 -25.09 4.38 28.00
CA THR A 7 -24.53 3.03 28.07
C THR A 7 -23.44 2.90 27.02
N LEU A 8 -22.26 2.46 27.46
CA LEU A 8 -21.14 2.15 26.59
C LEU A 8 -21.10 0.66 26.31
N THR A 9 -21.18 0.30 25.03
CA THR A 9 -21.00 -1.07 24.54
C THR A 9 -19.58 -1.23 24.04
N PHE A 10 -18.94 -2.35 24.38
CA PHE A 10 -17.57 -2.63 24.02
C PHE A 10 -17.53 -3.84 23.10
N VAL A 11 -16.78 -3.72 22.00
CA VAL A 11 -16.54 -4.82 21.07
C VAL A 11 -15.04 -4.97 20.93
N GLN A 12 -14.53 -6.18 21.21
CA GLN A 12 -13.12 -6.47 21.00
C GLN A 12 -12.83 -6.54 19.50
N THR A 13 -11.78 -5.85 19.08
CA THR A 13 -11.27 -5.81 17.71
C THR A 13 -9.78 -6.15 17.75
N PRO A 14 -9.43 -7.35 18.23
CA PRO A 14 -8.05 -7.72 18.51
C PRO A 14 -7.23 -7.64 17.21
N MET A 15 -5.97 -7.20 17.34
CA MET A 15 -5.01 -7.02 16.25
C MET A 15 -5.37 -5.88 15.27
N VAL A 16 -6.15 -4.87 15.67
CA VAL A 16 -6.34 -3.64 14.88
C VAL A 16 -5.84 -2.41 15.67
N HIS A 17 -4.55 -2.21 15.93
CA HIS A 17 -3.39 -3.01 15.50
C HIS A 17 -2.75 -3.84 16.63
N TRP A 18 -3.19 -3.68 17.88
CA TRP A 18 -2.68 -4.43 19.04
C TRP A 18 -3.63 -5.55 19.50
N PRO A 19 -3.12 -6.61 20.17
CA PRO A 19 -3.94 -7.74 20.63
C PRO A 19 -5.09 -7.35 21.58
N ASP A 20 -4.95 -6.26 22.31
CA ASP A 20 -5.90 -5.74 23.30
C ASP A 20 -6.88 -4.71 22.74
N ASN A 21 -6.82 -4.44 21.43
CA ASN A 21 -7.64 -3.40 20.83
C ASN A 21 -9.15 -3.68 20.94
N MET A 22 -9.91 -2.61 21.16
CA MET A 22 -11.37 -2.63 21.28
C MET A 22 -11.96 -1.31 20.81
N VAL A 23 -13.20 -1.38 20.30
CA VAL A 23 -14.02 -0.22 20.00
C VAL A 23 -15.09 -0.04 21.07
N THR A 24 -15.47 1.21 21.30
CA THR A 24 -16.55 1.58 22.22
C THR A 24 -17.64 2.31 21.47
N TYR A 25 -18.89 1.92 21.68
CA TYR A 25 -20.04 2.57 21.07
C TYR A 25 -20.96 3.13 22.16
N SER A 26 -21.39 4.39 22.00
CA SER A 26 -22.46 4.98 22.80
C SER A 26 -23.72 5.10 21.95
N ASP A 27 -24.75 4.35 22.32
CA ASP A 27 -26.06 4.35 21.66
C ASP A 27 -26.80 5.68 21.80
N TYR A 28 -26.72 6.28 23.00
CA TYR A 28 -27.37 7.53 23.34
C TYR A 28 -26.82 8.72 22.55
N ASP A 29 -25.49 8.79 22.37
CA ASP A 29 -24.84 9.86 21.61
C ASP A 29 -24.62 9.51 20.13
N LYS A 30 -24.83 8.24 19.74
CA LYS A 30 -24.51 7.72 18.41
C LYS A 30 -23.03 7.91 18.01
N ILE A 31 -22.12 7.74 18.98
CA ILE A 31 -20.67 7.90 18.76
C ILE A 31 -19.97 6.54 18.82
N LEU A 32 -19.19 6.25 17.78
CA LEU A 32 -18.22 5.15 17.76
C LEU A 32 -16.82 5.68 18.10
N PHE A 33 -16.27 5.28 19.22
CA PHE A 33 -14.86 5.49 19.58
C PHE A 33 -14.05 4.31 19.03
N SER A 34 -13.40 4.52 17.88
CA SER A 34 -12.82 3.45 17.06
C SER A 34 -11.35 3.14 17.32
N ASN A 35 -10.68 3.92 18.17
CA ASN A 35 -9.24 3.84 18.40
C ASN A 35 -8.47 3.99 17.05
N ASP A 36 -7.62 3.03 16.67
CA ASP A 36 -6.82 3.11 15.44
C ASP A 36 -7.63 2.98 14.15
N ALA A 37 -8.74 2.24 14.18
CA ALA A 37 -9.57 2.05 12.99
C ALA A 37 -10.17 3.40 12.57
N PHE A 38 -10.18 3.65 11.25
CA PHE A 38 -10.63 4.91 10.65
C PHE A 38 -9.79 6.14 11.03
N GLY A 39 -8.62 5.95 11.66
CA GLY A 39 -7.72 7.03 12.04
C GLY A 39 -6.84 7.57 10.92
N GLN A 40 -6.19 8.69 11.19
CA GLN A 40 -5.10 9.23 10.35
C GLN A 40 -4.01 9.88 11.20
N HIS A 41 -2.76 9.81 10.73
CA HIS A 41 -1.67 10.63 11.28
C HIS A 41 -1.69 12.03 10.64
N TYR A 42 -2.66 12.84 11.03
CA TYR A 42 -2.86 14.20 10.54
C TYR A 42 -2.99 15.18 11.71
N ALA A 43 -2.02 16.08 11.85
CA ALA A 43 -2.05 17.12 12.86
C ALA A 43 -2.83 18.32 12.32
N SER A 44 -3.91 18.69 13.01
CA SER A 44 -4.76 19.84 12.66
C SER A 44 -5.21 20.61 13.90
N THR A 45 -5.57 21.88 13.72
CA THR A 45 -6.25 22.70 14.71
C THR A 45 -7.75 22.38 14.82
N THR A 46 -8.34 21.83 13.76
CA THR A 46 -9.75 21.40 13.68
C THR A 46 -9.93 20.02 14.29
N ARG A 47 -11.19 19.64 14.58
CA ARG A 47 -11.51 18.34 15.20
C ARG A 47 -12.27 17.39 14.29
N PHE A 48 -12.91 17.91 13.25
CA PHE A 48 -13.70 17.15 12.32
C PHE A 48 -13.14 17.24 10.90
N GLU A 49 -13.42 16.23 10.09
CA GLU A 49 -12.97 16.12 8.71
C GLU A 49 -13.58 17.20 7.80
N ASP A 50 -14.82 17.62 8.07
CA ASP A 50 -15.55 18.65 7.31
C ASP A 50 -15.04 20.09 7.60
N GLU A 51 -14.27 20.26 8.66
CA GLU A 51 -13.58 21.50 9.01
C GLU A 51 -12.17 21.57 8.40
N SER A 52 -11.68 20.45 7.85
CA SER A 52 -10.31 20.28 7.35
C SER A 52 -10.26 20.19 5.82
N ASP A 53 -9.06 20.13 5.23
CA ASP A 53 -8.93 19.71 3.84
C ASP A 53 -9.27 18.21 3.73
N TYR A 54 -10.50 17.93 3.28
CA TYR A 54 -11.02 16.57 3.13
C TYR A 54 -10.13 15.67 2.26
N CYS A 55 -9.56 16.21 1.18
CA CYS A 55 -8.68 15.44 0.30
C CYS A 55 -7.40 15.02 1.03
N GLU A 56 -6.82 15.91 1.82
CA GLU A 56 -5.65 15.59 2.65
C GLU A 56 -5.99 14.59 3.76
N VAL A 57 -7.14 14.74 4.43
CA VAL A 57 -7.60 13.78 5.46
C VAL A 57 -7.74 12.37 4.86
N MET A 58 -8.40 12.24 3.71
CA MET A 58 -8.55 10.95 3.02
C MET A 58 -7.21 10.36 2.57
N LYS A 59 -6.29 11.20 2.10
CA LYS A 59 -4.93 10.77 1.74
C LYS A 59 -4.18 10.24 2.97
N GLN A 60 -4.25 10.93 4.11
CA GLN A 60 -3.62 10.47 5.35
C GLN A 60 -4.27 9.21 5.91
N ALA A 61 -5.60 9.06 5.79
CA ALA A 61 -6.30 7.84 6.20
C ALA A 61 -5.86 6.63 5.39
N ARG A 62 -5.75 6.81 4.06
CA ARG A 62 -5.20 5.78 3.16
C ARG A 62 -3.75 5.43 3.50
N LYS A 63 -2.91 6.44 3.74
CA LYS A 63 -1.51 6.23 4.14
C LYS A 63 -1.43 5.49 5.48
N TYR A 64 -2.27 5.85 6.44
CA TYR A 64 -2.34 5.18 7.74
C TYR A 64 -2.72 3.71 7.58
N TYR A 65 -3.77 3.41 6.80
CA TYR A 65 -4.16 2.03 6.51
C TYR A 65 -3.01 1.24 5.89
N ALA A 66 -2.39 1.77 4.83
CA ALA A 66 -1.34 1.09 4.08
C ALA A 66 -0.08 0.78 4.89
N ASN A 67 0.18 1.53 5.97
CA ASN A 67 1.41 1.41 6.77
C ASN A 67 1.20 0.76 8.14
N ILE A 68 -0.02 0.73 8.66
CA ILE A 68 -0.33 0.25 10.02
C ILE A 68 -1.34 -0.90 9.99
N VAL A 69 -2.41 -0.74 9.22
CA VAL A 69 -3.58 -1.64 9.28
C VAL A 69 -3.49 -2.78 8.27
N LEU A 70 -2.77 -2.60 7.16
CA LEU A 70 -2.60 -3.56 6.07
C LEU A 70 -2.35 -5.03 6.53
N PRO A 71 -1.41 -5.34 7.45
CA PRO A 71 -1.19 -6.71 7.93
C PRO A 71 -2.37 -7.33 8.70
N TYR A 72 -3.38 -6.52 9.03
CA TYR A 72 -4.55 -6.86 9.84
C TYR A 72 -5.86 -6.73 9.05
N GLY A 73 -5.82 -6.88 7.72
CA GLY A 73 -6.96 -6.68 6.83
C GLY A 73 -8.23 -7.46 7.23
N ARG A 74 -8.11 -8.70 7.70
CA ARG A 74 -9.26 -9.50 8.18
C ARG A 74 -9.93 -8.92 9.43
N GLN A 75 -9.12 -8.39 10.34
CA GLN A 75 -9.60 -7.81 11.58
C GLN A 75 -10.18 -6.42 11.32
N ALA A 76 -9.59 -5.65 10.40
CA ALA A 76 -10.19 -4.42 9.90
C ALA A 76 -11.53 -4.68 9.19
N ASP A 77 -11.66 -5.75 8.39
CA ASP A 77 -12.93 -6.16 7.76
C ASP A 77 -14.01 -6.49 8.79
N SER A 78 -13.61 -7.17 9.88
CA SER A 78 -14.50 -7.48 10.99
C SER A 78 -14.97 -6.20 11.70
N ALA A 79 -14.08 -5.20 11.85
CA ALA A 79 -14.44 -3.90 12.39
C ALA A 79 -15.45 -3.18 11.48
N VAL A 80 -15.26 -3.20 10.16
CA VAL A 80 -16.21 -2.63 9.20
C VAL A 80 -17.57 -3.33 9.28
N THR A 81 -17.59 -4.66 9.31
CA THR A 81 -18.81 -5.46 9.44
C THR A 81 -19.55 -5.13 10.73
N ALA A 82 -18.83 -4.98 11.85
CA ALA A 82 -19.42 -4.61 13.14
C ALA A 82 -20.07 -3.22 13.08
N VAL A 83 -19.40 -2.24 12.48
CA VAL A 83 -19.94 -0.88 12.28
C VAL A 83 -21.21 -0.92 11.42
N LYS A 84 -21.21 -1.69 10.32
CA LYS A 84 -22.41 -1.87 9.49
C LYS A 84 -23.55 -2.56 10.23
N GLY A 85 -23.25 -3.52 11.12
CA GLY A 85 -24.24 -4.20 11.94
C GLY A 85 -24.98 -3.28 12.93
N ILE A 86 -24.36 -2.16 13.33
CA ILE A 86 -25.01 -1.12 14.15
C ILE A 86 -26.02 -0.30 13.31
N GLY A 87 -25.83 -0.24 11.98
CA GLY A 87 -26.54 0.65 11.07
C GLY A 87 -25.87 2.02 11.03
N LEU A 88 -25.44 2.47 9.84
CA LEU A 88 -24.75 3.75 9.68
C LEU A 88 -25.63 4.95 10.08
N GLU A 89 -26.95 4.82 9.97
CA GLU A 89 -27.94 5.79 10.43
C GLU A 89 -28.00 5.95 11.97
N ASN A 90 -27.37 5.02 12.69
CA ASN A 90 -27.22 5.05 14.13
C ASN A 90 -25.82 5.54 14.55
N ILE A 91 -24.98 5.99 13.62
CA ILE A 91 -23.64 6.51 13.91
C ILE A 91 -23.55 7.93 13.36
N ASP A 92 -23.60 8.90 14.27
CA ASP A 92 -23.48 10.31 13.94
C ASP A 92 -21.99 10.74 13.90
N ILE A 93 -21.12 10.05 14.66
CA ILE A 93 -19.68 10.34 14.72
C ILE A 93 -18.85 9.06 14.83
N ILE A 94 -17.75 8.98 14.07
CA ILE A 94 -16.63 8.07 14.32
C ILE A 94 -15.44 8.88 14.85
N ALA A 95 -15.03 8.61 16.09
CA ALA A 95 -13.94 9.27 16.80
C ALA A 95 -12.73 8.32 16.94
N PRO A 96 -11.76 8.38 16.01
CA PRO A 96 -10.51 7.63 16.13
C PRO A 96 -9.58 8.23 17.19
N ALA A 97 -8.57 7.48 17.62
CA ALA A 97 -7.52 7.94 18.53
C ALA A 97 -6.51 8.88 17.85
N HIS A 98 -6.45 8.86 16.52
CA HIS A 98 -5.49 9.62 15.73
C HIS A 98 -6.19 10.50 14.69
N GLY A 99 -5.84 11.79 14.72
CA GLY A 99 -6.26 12.77 13.73
C GLY A 99 -7.63 13.39 14.01
N VAL A 100 -8.39 13.68 12.97
CA VAL A 100 -9.76 14.24 13.06
C VAL A 100 -10.84 13.16 13.14
N ALA A 101 -12.00 13.49 13.71
CA ALA A 101 -13.18 12.64 13.73
C ALA A 101 -13.99 12.75 12.43
N TRP A 102 -14.77 11.72 12.11
CA TRP A 102 -15.70 11.70 10.98
C TRP A 102 -17.12 11.97 11.47
N ARG A 103 -17.82 12.93 10.88
CA ARG A 103 -19.25 13.22 11.17
C ARG A 103 -20.11 13.47 9.93
N SER A 104 -19.52 13.96 8.85
CA SER A 104 -20.19 14.29 7.59
C SER A 104 -19.94 13.24 6.51
N HIS A 105 -18.75 12.61 6.53
CA HIS A 105 -18.29 11.69 5.48
C HIS A 105 -18.03 10.28 6.01
N ILE A 106 -18.83 9.84 7.00
CA ILE A 106 -18.71 8.50 7.61
C ILE A 106 -18.84 7.39 6.56
N ALA A 107 -19.80 7.52 5.64
CA ALA A 107 -20.01 6.53 4.59
C ALA A 107 -18.78 6.35 3.70
N ASP A 108 -18.04 7.44 3.42
CA ASP A 108 -16.88 7.42 2.54
C ASP A 108 -15.71 6.66 3.16
N ILE A 109 -15.38 6.92 4.43
CA ILE A 109 -14.28 6.23 5.10
C ILE A 109 -14.60 4.74 5.33
N ILE A 110 -15.85 4.40 5.64
CA ILE A 110 -16.29 3.01 5.74
C ILE A 110 -16.16 2.32 4.38
N SER A 111 -16.67 2.94 3.31
CA SER A 111 -16.55 2.39 1.96
C SER A 111 -15.09 2.19 1.53
N LYS A 112 -14.19 3.11 1.93
CA LYS A 112 -12.76 2.96 1.64
C LYS A 112 -12.10 1.84 2.43
N TYR A 113 -12.45 1.67 3.70
CA TYR A 113 -11.98 0.52 4.46
C TYR A 113 -12.49 -0.80 3.85
N GLU A 114 -13.74 -0.89 3.40
CA GLU A 114 -14.23 -2.09 2.68
C GLU A 114 -13.41 -2.38 1.42
N GLU A 115 -13.13 -1.35 0.63
CA GLU A 115 -12.29 -1.51 -0.55
C GLU A 115 -10.89 -2.02 -0.17
N TRP A 116 -10.27 -1.45 0.86
CA TRP A 116 -8.92 -1.83 1.28
C TRP A 116 -8.86 -3.21 1.96
N THR A 117 -9.90 -3.62 2.68
CA THR A 117 -9.93 -4.93 3.37
C THR A 117 -10.17 -6.09 2.41
N THR A 118 -10.86 -5.84 1.29
CA THR A 118 -11.02 -6.85 0.23
C THR A 118 -9.71 -7.19 -0.48
N GLY A 119 -8.69 -6.34 -0.37
CA GLY A 119 -7.46 -6.47 -1.13
C GLY A 119 -7.66 -6.25 -2.64
N LYS A 120 -8.74 -5.56 -3.04
CA LYS A 120 -8.99 -5.26 -4.45
C LYS A 120 -7.83 -4.44 -5.02
N LEU A 121 -7.28 -4.92 -6.13
CA LEU A 121 -6.24 -4.22 -6.87
C LEU A 121 -6.87 -3.38 -8.00
N GLU A 122 -6.28 -2.22 -8.27
CA GLU A 122 -6.54 -1.41 -9.44
C GLU A 122 -5.55 -1.77 -10.55
N GLU A 123 -5.99 -1.67 -11.81
CA GLU A 123 -5.15 -1.83 -13.00
C GLU A 123 -4.17 -0.65 -13.11
N LYS A 124 -3.16 -0.65 -12.24
CA LYS A 124 -2.09 0.34 -12.16
C LYS A 124 -0.78 -0.28 -11.71
N ALA A 125 0.32 0.40 -12.04
CA ALA A 125 1.67 -0.03 -11.74
C ALA A 125 2.37 0.88 -10.73
N LEU A 126 3.23 0.27 -9.93
CA LEU A 126 4.18 0.94 -9.07
C LEU A 126 5.59 0.48 -9.46
N VAL A 127 6.42 1.39 -9.94
CA VAL A 127 7.83 1.16 -10.29
C VAL A 127 8.70 1.82 -9.22
N VAL A 128 9.29 1.02 -8.34
CA VAL A 128 10.10 1.47 -7.20
C VAL A 128 11.53 1.02 -7.41
N TYR A 129 12.49 1.92 -7.27
CA TYR A 129 13.89 1.56 -7.50
C TYR A 129 14.86 2.44 -6.72
N ASP A 130 16.12 2.04 -6.75
CA ASP A 130 17.28 2.92 -6.52
C ASP A 130 18.36 2.57 -7.57
N SER A 131 19.22 3.52 -7.90
CA SER A 131 20.32 3.38 -8.85
C SER A 131 21.56 4.15 -8.41
N MET A 132 22.76 3.58 -8.53
CA MET A 132 24.01 4.30 -8.25
C MET A 132 24.43 5.22 -9.40
N TRP A 133 24.34 4.70 -10.64
CA TRP A 133 24.95 5.32 -11.83
C TRP A 133 23.98 5.45 -13.01
N GLY A 134 22.67 5.43 -12.75
CA GLY A 134 21.65 5.73 -13.74
C GLY A 134 21.19 4.55 -14.62
N SER A 135 21.89 3.42 -14.67
CA SER A 135 21.47 2.28 -15.51
C SER A 135 20.11 1.70 -15.08
N THR A 136 19.94 1.34 -13.80
CA THR A 136 18.63 0.91 -13.27
C THR A 136 17.57 2.00 -13.37
N ASP A 137 17.94 3.27 -13.26
CA ASP A 137 17.03 4.41 -13.40
C ASP A 137 16.44 4.50 -14.83
N LYS A 138 17.29 4.35 -15.85
CA LYS A 138 16.84 4.28 -17.25
C LYS A 138 15.88 3.10 -17.49
N MET A 139 16.16 1.95 -16.89
CA MET A 139 15.26 0.79 -16.96
C MET A 139 13.91 1.07 -16.29
N ALA A 140 13.91 1.75 -15.14
CA ALA A 140 12.69 2.14 -14.44
C ALA A 140 11.82 3.10 -15.27
N HIS A 141 12.44 4.06 -15.96
CA HIS A 141 11.76 4.94 -16.90
C HIS A 141 11.22 4.18 -18.13
N ALA A 142 11.97 3.21 -18.68
CA ALA A 142 11.48 2.39 -19.79
C ALA A 142 10.26 1.54 -19.39
N LEU A 143 10.21 1.02 -18.16
CA LEU A 143 9.03 0.34 -17.61
C LEU A 143 7.85 1.30 -17.45
N LEU A 144 8.09 2.49 -16.90
CA LEU A 144 7.07 3.55 -16.77
C LEU A 144 6.46 3.85 -18.16
N ASP A 145 7.29 4.12 -19.15
CA ASP A 145 6.85 4.38 -20.53
C ASP A 145 6.04 3.22 -21.10
N GLY A 146 6.45 1.97 -20.82
CA GLY A 146 5.75 0.77 -21.27
C GLY A 146 4.35 0.67 -20.68
N PHE A 147 4.17 0.89 -19.38
CA PHE A 147 2.85 0.88 -18.76
C PHE A 147 1.95 1.98 -19.32
N LEU A 148 2.49 3.20 -19.46
CA LEU A 148 1.74 4.33 -20.00
C LEU A 148 1.33 4.09 -21.46
N ALA A 149 2.18 3.47 -22.28
CA ALA A 149 1.87 3.11 -23.66
C ALA A 149 0.73 2.10 -23.78
N GLU A 150 0.60 1.20 -22.79
CA GLU A 150 -0.50 0.23 -22.68
C GLU A 150 -1.74 0.80 -21.96
N GLY A 151 -1.74 2.09 -21.61
CA GLY A 151 -2.86 2.76 -20.95
C GLY A 151 -3.02 2.43 -19.47
N ILE A 152 -2.01 1.83 -18.84
CA ILE A 152 -1.98 1.50 -17.41
C ILE A 152 -1.34 2.67 -16.65
N PRO A 153 -2.06 3.35 -15.74
CA PRO A 153 -1.47 4.37 -14.89
C PRO A 153 -0.31 3.81 -14.08
N ALA A 154 0.80 4.54 -14.01
CA ALA A 154 2.01 4.07 -13.36
C ALA A 154 2.67 5.16 -12.52
N GLN A 155 3.11 4.79 -11.31
CA GLN A 155 3.86 5.65 -10.41
C GLN A 155 5.33 5.22 -10.40
N LEU A 156 6.23 6.13 -10.78
CA LEU A 156 7.67 5.96 -10.63
C LEU A 156 8.13 6.53 -9.28
N ILE A 157 8.92 5.78 -8.53
CA ILE A 157 9.45 6.19 -7.22
C ILE A 157 10.94 5.84 -7.09
N ASP A 158 11.76 6.88 -6.89
CA ASP A 158 13.14 6.74 -6.42
C ASP A 158 13.15 6.69 -4.88
N LEU A 159 13.67 5.60 -4.32
CA LEU A 159 13.80 5.38 -2.88
C LEU A 159 14.81 6.31 -2.19
N LYS A 160 15.69 6.98 -2.94
CA LYS A 160 16.58 8.02 -2.37
C LYS A 160 15.82 9.26 -1.94
N GLU A 161 14.80 9.62 -2.69
CA GLU A 161 14.06 10.87 -2.54
C GLU A 161 12.69 10.66 -1.86
N THR A 162 12.23 9.40 -1.77
CA THR A 162 10.90 9.07 -1.27
C THR A 162 10.96 8.14 -0.06
N HIS A 163 10.43 8.60 1.06
CA HIS A 163 10.29 7.78 2.25
C HIS A 163 9.35 6.58 2.00
N ILE A 164 9.72 5.39 2.51
CA ILE A 164 9.01 4.12 2.32
C ILE A 164 7.51 4.19 2.65
N SER A 165 7.10 5.02 3.61
CA SER A 165 5.69 5.16 3.96
C SER A 165 4.84 5.84 2.88
N ASN A 166 5.44 6.66 2.03
CA ASN A 166 4.78 7.21 0.85
C ASN A 166 4.73 6.18 -0.28
N VAL A 167 5.71 5.27 -0.38
CA VAL A 167 5.65 4.15 -1.32
C VAL A 167 4.43 3.27 -1.03
N MET A 168 4.19 2.97 0.25
CA MET A 168 3.06 2.12 0.66
C MET A 168 1.68 2.72 0.31
N TYR A 169 1.56 4.05 0.27
CA TYR A 169 0.33 4.71 -0.18
C TYR A 169 -0.04 4.36 -1.63
N HIS A 170 0.95 4.31 -2.53
CA HIS A 170 0.78 3.90 -3.92
C HIS A 170 0.68 2.39 -4.06
N PHE A 171 1.41 1.65 -3.23
CA PHE A 171 1.45 0.19 -3.26
C PHE A 171 0.09 -0.45 -2.97
N LEU A 172 -0.67 0.10 -2.02
CA LEU A 172 -1.85 -0.53 -1.40
C LEU A 172 -2.73 -1.35 -2.36
N ASP A 173 -3.06 -0.79 -3.52
CA ASP A 173 -3.94 -1.34 -4.54
C ASP A 173 -3.26 -1.40 -5.93
N SER A 174 -1.93 -1.29 -6.02
CA SER A 174 -1.24 -1.46 -7.30
C SER A 174 -1.20 -2.93 -7.70
N LYS A 175 -1.80 -3.28 -8.85
CA LYS A 175 -1.73 -4.65 -9.40
C LYS A 175 -0.32 -5.06 -9.80
N TYR A 176 0.39 -4.16 -10.48
CA TYR A 176 1.77 -4.42 -10.93
C TYR A 176 2.76 -3.71 -10.01
N VAL A 177 3.72 -4.45 -9.45
CA VAL A 177 4.76 -3.90 -8.57
C VAL A 177 6.13 -4.29 -9.11
N CYS A 178 6.79 -3.32 -9.74
CA CYS A 178 8.13 -3.48 -10.29
C CYS A 178 9.15 -2.94 -9.29
N VAL A 179 10.13 -3.75 -8.89
CA VAL A 179 11.19 -3.34 -7.96
C VAL A 179 12.57 -3.45 -8.61
N GLY A 180 13.31 -2.34 -8.56
CA GLY A 180 14.59 -2.18 -9.24
C GLY A 180 15.77 -2.00 -8.28
N SER A 181 16.85 -2.77 -8.48
CA SER A 181 18.12 -2.49 -7.79
C SER A 181 19.31 -2.90 -8.66
N PRO A 182 20.39 -2.10 -8.70
CA PRO A 182 21.66 -2.62 -9.18
C PRO A 182 22.25 -3.65 -8.20
N THR A 183 23.28 -4.39 -8.63
CA THR A 183 24.15 -5.14 -7.71
C THR A 183 25.18 -4.22 -7.05
N LEU A 184 25.19 -4.18 -5.72
CA LEU A 184 26.24 -3.57 -4.88
C LEU A 184 26.79 -4.63 -3.91
N ASN A 185 28.09 -4.91 -3.97
CA ASN A 185 28.77 -5.87 -3.07
C ASN A 185 28.05 -7.25 -3.01
N SER A 186 27.65 -7.76 -4.18
CA SER A 186 26.90 -9.02 -4.31
C SER A 186 25.51 -9.05 -3.65
N LYS A 187 24.95 -7.87 -3.35
CA LYS A 187 23.61 -7.65 -2.79
C LYS A 187 22.86 -6.59 -3.60
N PHE A 188 21.57 -6.39 -3.34
CA PHE A 188 20.86 -5.17 -3.78
C PHE A 188 21.26 -3.97 -2.91
N LEU A 189 20.82 -2.77 -3.27
CA LEU A 189 21.09 -1.56 -2.49
C LEU A 189 20.40 -1.61 -1.11
N PRO A 190 21.03 -1.06 -0.04
CA PRO A 190 20.44 -1.01 1.29
C PRO A 190 19.08 -0.31 1.36
N THR A 191 18.85 0.72 0.53
CA THR A 191 17.57 1.42 0.38
C THR A 191 16.46 0.48 -0.11
N VAL A 192 16.75 -0.30 -1.15
CA VAL A 192 15.84 -1.34 -1.68
C VAL A 192 15.62 -2.43 -0.64
N SER A 193 16.66 -2.85 0.07
CA SER A 193 16.54 -3.78 1.21
C SER A 193 15.58 -3.28 2.27
N SER A 194 15.71 -2.02 2.67
CA SER A 194 14.87 -1.39 3.69
C SER A 194 13.41 -1.33 3.25
N PHE A 195 13.16 -1.00 1.98
CA PHE A 195 11.82 -1.00 1.42
C PHE A 195 11.21 -2.40 1.41
N LEU A 196 11.90 -3.40 0.87
CA LEU A 196 11.41 -4.78 0.80
C LEU A 196 11.18 -5.36 2.20
N THR A 197 12.08 -5.11 3.15
CA THR A 197 11.91 -5.54 4.55
C THR A 197 10.64 -4.93 5.16
N TYR A 198 10.41 -3.64 4.95
CA TYR A 198 9.23 -2.95 5.48
C TYR A 198 7.93 -3.45 4.82
N MET A 199 7.92 -3.54 3.48
CA MET A 199 6.77 -4.00 2.70
C MET A 199 6.38 -5.44 3.07
N SER A 200 7.34 -6.36 3.13
CA SER A 200 7.07 -7.76 3.51
C SER A 200 6.58 -7.89 4.95
N GLY A 201 7.06 -7.04 5.87
CA GLY A 201 6.58 -6.99 7.25
C GLY A 201 5.09 -6.61 7.36
N LEU A 202 4.55 -5.90 6.38
CA LEU A 202 3.13 -5.56 6.30
C LEU A 202 2.28 -6.70 5.70
N SER A 203 2.88 -7.87 5.43
CA SER A 203 2.22 -9.09 4.95
C SER A 203 1.23 -8.86 3.79
N PRO A 204 1.65 -8.26 2.66
CA PRO A 204 0.74 -7.76 1.63
C PRO A 204 0.31 -8.86 0.64
N LYS A 205 -0.09 -10.01 1.18
CA LYS A 205 -0.47 -11.19 0.41
C LYS A 205 -1.66 -10.88 -0.49
N ASN A 206 -1.53 -11.21 -1.77
CA ASN A 206 -2.59 -11.05 -2.75
C ASN A 206 -2.32 -11.90 -3.99
N ASP A 207 -3.20 -12.84 -4.30
CA ASP A 207 -3.02 -13.81 -5.38
C ASP A 207 -2.96 -13.16 -6.78
N HIS A 208 -3.52 -11.95 -6.92
CA HIS A 208 -3.58 -11.21 -8.19
C HIS A 208 -2.51 -10.12 -8.31
N ARG A 209 -1.64 -9.95 -7.31
CA ARG A 209 -0.56 -8.97 -7.36
C ARG A 209 0.64 -9.55 -8.10
N ILE A 210 1.10 -8.81 -9.09
CA ILE A 210 2.15 -9.25 -10.01
C ILE A 210 3.43 -8.49 -9.70
N GLY A 211 4.48 -9.23 -9.40
CA GLY A 211 5.80 -8.68 -9.16
C GLY A 211 6.66 -8.75 -10.41
N PHE A 212 7.58 -7.79 -10.52
CA PHE A 212 8.61 -7.81 -11.55
C PHE A 212 9.92 -7.22 -11.02
N ALA A 213 11.00 -7.99 -11.08
CA ALA A 213 12.30 -7.57 -10.59
C ALA A 213 13.19 -7.12 -11.76
N PHE A 214 13.93 -6.03 -11.55
CA PHE A 214 14.85 -5.53 -12.57
C PHE A 214 16.10 -4.86 -12.00
N GLY A 215 17.10 -4.62 -12.85
CA GLY A 215 18.20 -3.70 -12.53
C GLY A 215 19.54 -4.04 -13.17
N SER A 216 20.52 -3.16 -12.99
CA SER A 216 21.82 -3.29 -13.64
C SER A 216 22.88 -4.03 -12.82
N TYR A 217 23.97 -4.47 -13.44
CA TYR A 217 25.09 -5.07 -12.74
C TYR A 217 26.42 -4.88 -13.47
N GLY A 218 27.55 -5.05 -12.78
CA GLY A 218 28.88 -5.03 -13.42
C GLY A 218 29.27 -6.38 -14.02
N TRP A 219 29.39 -7.41 -13.18
CA TRP A 219 29.78 -8.77 -13.58
C TRP A 219 28.74 -9.84 -13.26
N ALA A 220 27.97 -9.69 -12.18
CA ALA A 220 26.93 -10.64 -11.79
C ALA A 220 25.62 -9.95 -11.32
N PRO A 221 24.45 -10.41 -11.79
CA PRO A 221 23.14 -9.82 -11.46
C PRO A 221 22.59 -10.28 -10.10
N LEU A 222 23.41 -10.32 -9.07
CA LEU A 222 22.99 -10.81 -7.75
C LEU A 222 21.95 -9.91 -7.08
N GLY A 223 22.07 -8.59 -7.21
CA GLY A 223 21.10 -7.63 -6.66
C GLY A 223 19.69 -7.82 -7.24
N PRO A 224 19.50 -7.72 -8.57
CA PRO A 224 18.21 -7.97 -9.21
C PRO A 224 17.60 -9.34 -8.85
N LYS A 225 18.42 -10.40 -8.82
CA LYS A 225 17.96 -11.75 -8.43
C LYS A 225 17.48 -11.83 -6.99
N MET A 226 18.12 -11.11 -6.06
CA MET A 226 17.64 -11.03 -4.69
C MET A 226 16.31 -10.28 -4.58
N VAL A 227 16.10 -9.23 -5.38
CA VAL A 227 14.80 -8.55 -5.43
C VAL A 227 13.69 -9.51 -5.85
N GLN A 228 13.93 -10.32 -6.90
CA GLN A 228 12.97 -11.35 -7.32
C GLN A 228 12.65 -12.31 -6.17
N ALA A 229 13.66 -12.83 -5.48
CA ALA A 229 13.46 -13.76 -4.37
C ALA A 229 12.64 -13.14 -3.21
N GLU A 230 12.83 -11.86 -2.89
CA GLU A 230 12.05 -11.17 -1.85
C GLU A 230 10.57 -10.97 -2.28
N LEU A 231 10.31 -10.67 -3.56
CA LEU A 231 8.94 -10.57 -4.08
C LEU A 231 8.23 -11.93 -4.10
N GLU A 232 8.95 -13.00 -4.48
CA GLU A 232 8.44 -14.38 -4.39
C GLU A 232 8.14 -14.78 -2.94
N ALA A 233 9.02 -14.43 -1.99
CA ALA A 233 8.82 -14.68 -0.57
C ALA A 233 7.64 -13.88 0.01
N ALA A 234 7.31 -12.73 -0.58
CA ALA A 234 6.11 -11.96 -0.28
C ALA A 234 4.85 -12.51 -0.97
N GLU A 235 4.94 -13.67 -1.65
CA GLU A 235 3.86 -14.37 -2.34
C GLU A 235 3.27 -13.60 -3.53
N PHE A 236 4.10 -12.81 -4.23
CA PHE A 236 3.66 -12.14 -5.46
C PHE A 236 3.70 -13.15 -6.62
N THR A 237 2.79 -13.00 -7.57
CA THR A 237 2.88 -13.75 -8.81
C THR A 237 4.01 -13.19 -9.67
N MET A 238 4.99 -14.04 -10.00
CA MET A 238 6.17 -13.69 -10.79
C MET A 238 6.12 -14.37 -12.16
N PRO A 239 5.36 -13.85 -13.13
CA PRO A 239 5.15 -14.51 -14.42
C PRO A 239 6.38 -14.44 -15.35
N LEU A 240 7.28 -13.48 -15.10
CA LEU A 240 8.48 -13.26 -15.90
C LEU A 240 9.74 -13.42 -15.04
N PRO A 241 10.86 -13.86 -15.63
CA PRO A 241 12.15 -13.84 -14.96
C PRO A 241 12.64 -12.41 -14.72
N VAL A 242 13.53 -12.23 -13.75
CA VAL A 242 14.25 -10.97 -13.52
C VAL A 242 14.90 -10.44 -14.79
N HIS A 243 14.69 -9.15 -15.09
CA HIS A 243 15.36 -8.48 -16.19
C HIS A 243 16.60 -7.74 -15.70
N ALA A 244 17.78 -8.25 -16.04
CA ALA A 244 19.05 -7.68 -15.59
C ALA A 244 19.97 -7.32 -16.76
N ILE A 245 20.52 -6.10 -16.75
CA ILE A 245 21.39 -5.57 -17.80
C ILE A 245 22.80 -5.32 -17.27
N GLY A 246 23.81 -5.77 -18.02
CA GLY A 246 25.22 -5.50 -17.71
C GLY A 246 25.60 -4.06 -18.05
N TRP A 247 26.24 -3.36 -17.11
CA TRP A 247 26.75 -2.00 -17.26
C TRP A 247 25.70 -0.98 -17.68
N LEU A 248 25.82 -0.41 -18.87
CA LEU A 248 24.99 0.66 -19.40
C LEU A 248 24.00 0.06 -20.42
N PRO A 249 22.69 0.24 -20.24
CA PRO A 249 21.71 -0.22 -21.23
C PRO A 249 21.87 0.57 -22.55
N SER A 250 21.81 -0.15 -23.66
CA SER A 250 21.61 0.41 -25.00
C SER A 250 20.14 0.76 -25.24
N ASP A 251 19.85 1.48 -26.34
CA ASP A 251 18.46 1.79 -26.71
C ASP A 251 17.67 0.51 -27.02
N GLU A 252 18.30 -0.50 -27.62
CA GLU A 252 17.69 -1.82 -27.86
C GLU A 252 17.34 -2.53 -26.55
N ASP A 253 18.21 -2.45 -25.54
CA ASP A 253 17.91 -3.01 -24.22
C ASP A 253 16.72 -2.31 -23.57
N LEU A 254 16.63 -0.98 -23.69
CA LEU A 254 15.51 -0.21 -23.12
C LEU A 254 14.19 -0.47 -23.87
N ASP A 255 14.24 -0.66 -25.18
CA ASP A 255 13.08 -1.07 -25.97
C ASP A 255 12.60 -2.48 -25.56
N ALA A 256 13.53 -3.40 -25.28
CA ALA A 256 13.19 -4.71 -24.74
C ALA A 256 12.55 -4.63 -23.34
N VAL A 257 13.06 -3.79 -22.45
CA VAL A 257 12.46 -3.52 -21.13
C VAL A 257 11.02 -2.99 -21.30
N ARG A 258 10.82 -2.03 -22.20
CA ARG A 258 9.48 -1.48 -22.49
C ARG A 258 8.52 -2.55 -23.01
N ALA A 259 9.01 -3.41 -23.92
CA ALA A 259 8.19 -4.47 -24.52
C ALA A 259 7.72 -5.52 -23.50
N GLN A 260 8.50 -5.80 -22.45
CA GLN A 260 8.12 -6.76 -21.40
C GLN A 260 6.87 -6.36 -20.61
N VAL A 261 6.49 -5.08 -20.61
CA VAL A 261 5.24 -4.65 -19.97
C VAL A 261 4.02 -5.34 -20.58
N LYS A 262 4.01 -5.57 -21.90
CA LYS A 262 2.93 -6.32 -22.56
C LYS A 262 2.83 -7.75 -22.03
N ASP A 263 3.97 -8.40 -21.86
CA ASP A 263 4.04 -9.76 -21.35
C ASP A 263 3.57 -9.83 -19.88
N LEU A 264 3.93 -8.83 -19.05
CA LEU A 264 3.42 -8.70 -17.68
C LEU A 264 1.91 -8.52 -17.64
N ILE A 265 1.38 -7.64 -18.50
CA ILE A 265 -0.06 -7.36 -18.56
C ILE A 265 -0.81 -8.61 -19.01
N GLU A 266 -0.35 -9.28 -20.05
CA GLU A 266 -0.99 -10.48 -20.59
C GLU A 266 -0.99 -11.63 -19.58
N ALA A 267 0.12 -11.86 -18.88
CA ALA A 267 0.17 -12.82 -17.79
C ALA A 267 -0.82 -12.46 -16.67
N GLY A 268 -0.99 -11.17 -16.39
CA GLY A 268 -1.94 -10.69 -15.38
C GLY A 268 -3.41 -10.77 -15.73
N LYS A 269 -3.76 -11.07 -16.99
CA LYS A 269 -5.14 -11.36 -17.40
C LYS A 269 -5.51 -12.84 -17.21
N GLN A 270 -4.51 -13.70 -17.05
CA GLN A 270 -4.68 -15.15 -16.92
C GLN A 270 -4.86 -15.61 -15.46
N LEU A 271 -4.75 -14.67 -14.51
CA LEU A 271 -4.92 -14.84 -13.06
C LEU A 271 -6.29 -14.32 -12.62
#